data_AF-A0A2E8RXI2-F1
#
_entry.id   AF-A0A2E8RXI2-F1
#
_cell.length_a   1.000
_cell.length_b   1.000
_cell.length_c   1.000
_cell.angle_alpha   90.00
_cell.angle_beta   90.00
_cell.angle_gamma   90.00
#
_symmetry.space_group_name_H-M   'P 1'
#
loop_
_entity.id
_entity.type
_entity.pdbx_description
1 polymer ?
#
loop_
_entity_poly.entity_id
_entity_poly.type
_entity_poly.pdbx_seq_one_letter_code
_entity_poly.pdbx_strand_id
1 'polypeptide(L)'
;MSSSPRIDLDGIALVDEAQPTTVLAIFRYRTTQGLVLLMPESAEFSVDWSELESAELDLKEGSIRIRFCDSYVAEQNWLRGATTLVGRWMDRYTMRH
;
A
#
# COMPACT_ATOMS: atom_id res chain seq x y z
N MET A 1 -16.35 19.13 16.91
CA MET A 1 -15.30 18.71 15.96
C MET A 1 -15.92 17.67 15.05
N SER A 2 -16.23 18.02 13.79
CA SER A 2 -16.74 17.05 12.83
C SER A 2 -15.60 16.11 12.47
N SER A 3 -15.69 14.86 12.92
CA SER A 3 -14.83 13.80 12.40
C SER A 3 -15.22 13.57 10.95
N SER A 4 -14.47 14.15 10.02
CA SER A 4 -14.60 13.78 8.61
C SER A 4 -14.44 12.25 8.52
N PRO A 5 -15.39 11.52 7.90
CA PRO A 5 -15.21 10.09 7.70
C PRO A 5 -13.89 9.87 6.94
N ARG A 6 -12.99 9.11 7.56
CA ARG A 6 -11.71 8.70 6.96
C ARG A 6 -11.85 7.25 6.54
N ILE A 7 -11.49 6.97 5.30
CA ILE A 7 -11.35 5.60 4.82
C ILE A 7 -10.13 5.03 5.55
N ASP A 8 -10.35 4.01 6.39
CA ASP A 8 -9.28 3.30 7.08
C ASP A 8 -8.67 2.29 6.13
N LEU A 9 -7.56 2.67 5.52
CA LEU A 9 -6.76 1.81 4.65
C LEU A 9 -5.64 1.10 5.44
N ASP A 10 -5.60 1.24 6.77
CA ASP A 10 -4.56 0.63 7.57
C ASP A 10 -4.68 -0.90 7.59
N GLY A 11 -3.56 -1.57 7.29
CA GLY A 11 -3.43 -3.02 7.37
C GLY A 11 -3.65 -3.75 6.04
N ILE A 12 -3.73 -3.04 4.91
CA ILE A 12 -3.91 -3.68 3.60
C ILE A 12 -2.62 -4.38 3.19
N ALA A 13 -2.67 -5.72 3.08
CA ALA A 13 -1.58 -6.51 2.57
C ALA A 13 -1.34 -6.21 1.08
N LEU A 14 -0.09 -5.96 0.72
CA LEU A 14 0.37 -5.64 -0.61
C LEU A 14 1.23 -6.79 -1.15
N VAL A 15 0.85 -7.29 -2.33
CA VAL A 15 1.56 -8.37 -3.04
C VAL A 15 2.08 -7.84 -4.38
N ASP A 16 3.06 -8.52 -4.96
CA ASP A 16 3.45 -8.27 -6.35
C ASP A 16 2.27 -8.57 -7.28
N GLU A 17 1.92 -7.63 -8.16
CA GLU A 17 0.88 -7.85 -9.15
C GLU A 17 1.22 -8.99 -10.11
N ALA A 18 2.49 -9.08 -10.55
CA ALA A 18 2.90 -10.08 -11.51
C ALA A 18 2.92 -11.49 -10.90
N GLN A 19 3.20 -11.59 -9.60
CA GLN A 19 3.32 -12.83 -8.85
C GLN A 19 2.71 -12.70 -7.44
N PRO A 20 1.37 -12.78 -7.30
CA PRO A 20 0.64 -12.45 -6.07
C PRO A 20 0.68 -13.58 -5.03
N THR A 21 1.84 -14.18 -4.80
CA THR A 21 2.01 -15.35 -3.92
C THR A 21 2.44 -14.98 -2.51
N THR A 22 3.12 -13.84 -2.34
CA THR A 22 3.74 -13.43 -1.08
C THR A 22 3.45 -11.97 -0.79
N VAL A 23 3.10 -11.67 0.47
CA VAL A 23 2.98 -10.29 0.97
C VAL A 23 4.36 -9.67 1.07
N LEU A 24 4.56 -8.54 0.39
CA LEU A 24 5.83 -7.81 0.38
C LEU A 24 5.81 -6.61 1.32
N ALA A 25 4.64 -5.99 1.48
CA ALA A 25 4.42 -4.88 2.39
C ALA A 25 2.98 -4.84 2.89
N ILE A 26 2.73 -4.06 3.93
CA ILE A 26 1.40 -3.74 4.43
C ILE A 26 1.26 -2.23 4.37
N PHE A 27 0.22 -1.74 3.70
CA PHE A 27 -0.08 -0.32 3.69
C PHE A 27 -0.54 0.13 5.07
N ARG A 28 0.04 1.23 5.57
CA ARG A 28 -0.40 1.85 6.83
C ARG A 28 -1.19 3.12 6.55
N TYR A 29 -0.53 4.13 6.00
CA TYR A 29 -1.14 5.42 5.67
C TYR A 29 -0.26 6.21 4.70
N ARG A 30 -0.82 7.28 4.14
CA ARG A 30 -0.07 8.28 3.36
C ARG A 30 0.23 9.53 4.19
N THR A 31 1.32 10.18 3.86
CA THR A 31 1.68 11.50 4.37
C THR A 31 1.70 12.51 3.22
N THR A 32 2.14 13.74 3.49
CA THR A 32 2.43 14.71 2.43
C THR A 32 3.72 14.41 1.68
N GLN A 33 4.61 13.58 2.23
CA GLN A 33 5.92 13.25 1.65
C GLN A 33 5.93 11.91 0.93
N GLY A 34 5.07 10.98 1.32
CA GLY A 34 5.08 9.65 0.75
C GLY A 34 4.06 8.70 1.33
N LEU A 35 4.33 7.41 1.18
CA LEU A 35 3.61 6.30 1.79
C LEU A 35 4.37 5.79 3.00
N VAL A 36 3.65 5.41 4.04
CA VAL A 36 4.17 4.60 5.15
C VAL A 36 3.71 3.18 4.95
N LEU A 37 4.69 2.28 4.83
CA LEU A 37 4.51 0.86 4.65
C LEU A 37 5.13 0.12 5.83
N LEU A 38 4.59 -1.05 6.12
CA LEU A 38 5.15 -1.99 7.09
C LEU A 38 5.68 -3.20 6.33
N MET A 39 6.96 -3.52 6.51
CA MET A 39 7.49 -4.79 6.02
C MET A 39 7.04 -5.92 6.96
N PRO A 40 6.53 -7.06 6.43
CA PRO A 40 6.10 -8.17 7.27
C PRO A 40 7.18 -8.57 8.26
N GLU A 41 6.79 -8.77 9.53
CA GLU A 41 7.70 -9.16 10.62
C GLU A 41 8.85 -8.18 10.90
N SER A 42 8.75 -6.95 10.41
CA SER A 42 9.80 -5.94 10.49
C SER A 42 9.22 -4.58 10.89
N ALA A 43 9.94 -3.49 10.62
CA ALA A 43 9.57 -2.13 10.99
C ALA A 43 8.78 -1.40 9.88
N GLU A 44 8.14 -0.31 10.29
CA GLU A 44 7.56 0.66 9.37
C GLU A 44 8.67 1.47 8.68
N PHE A 45 8.46 1.78 7.41
CA PHE A 45 9.35 2.60 6.61
C PHE A 45 8.54 3.51 5.68
N SER A 46 9.18 4.59 5.22
CA SER A 46 8.55 5.54 4.30
C SER A 46 9.08 5.36 2.89
N VAL A 47 8.21 5.51 1.91
CA VAL A 47 8.55 5.61 0.49
C VAL A 47 8.12 6.98 -0.01
N ASP A 48 9.08 7.80 -0.42
CA ASP A 48 8.80 9.16 -0.89
C ASP A 48 8.03 9.14 -2.21
N TRP A 49 7.21 10.18 -2.43
CA TRP A 49 6.42 10.31 -3.66
C TRP A 49 7.28 10.34 -4.93
N SER A 50 8.55 10.77 -4.86
CA SER A 50 9.49 10.76 -5.99
C SER A 50 9.85 9.35 -6.47
N GLU A 51 9.71 8.35 -5.60
CA GLU A 51 10.04 6.96 -5.90
C GLU A 51 8.86 6.20 -6.50
N LEU A 52 7.71 6.86 -6.66
CA LEU A 52 6.48 6.27 -7.18
C LEU A 52 6.12 6.89 -8.54
N GLU A 53 5.79 6.03 -9.50
CA GLU A 53 5.16 6.45 -10.75
C GLU A 53 3.67 6.74 -10.56
N SER A 54 2.98 5.90 -9.77
CA SER A 54 1.58 6.12 -9.42
C SER A 54 1.19 5.45 -8.09
N ALA A 55 0.17 6.02 -7.45
CA ALA A 55 -0.51 5.43 -6.31
C ALA A 55 -2.02 5.66 -6.48
N GLU A 56 -2.74 4.59 -6.79
CA GLU A 56 -4.14 4.61 -7.19
C GLU A 56 -5.00 3.89 -6.16
N LEU A 57 -6.19 4.46 -5.93
CA LEU A 57 -7.19 3.92 -5.02
C LEU A 57 -8.51 3.75 -5.78
N ASP A 58 -8.96 2.51 -5.92
CA ASP A 58 -10.29 2.19 -6.44
C ASP A 58 -11.24 1.91 -5.28
N LEU A 59 -12.12 2.87 -5.04
CA LEU A 59 -13.13 2.79 -3.97
C LEU A 59 -14.26 1.81 -4.28
N LYS A 60 -14.54 1.55 -5.57
CA LYS A 60 -15.61 0.66 -5.98
C LYS A 60 -15.18 -0.80 -5.80
N GLU A 61 -13.96 -1.10 -6.21
CA GLU A 61 -13.40 -2.46 -6.15
C GLU A 61 -12.71 -2.75 -4.80
N GLY A 62 -12.53 -1.73 -3.95
CA GLY A 62 -11.82 -1.89 -2.70
C GLY A 62 -10.35 -2.25 -2.91
N SER A 63 -9.67 -1.57 -3.84
CA SER A 63 -8.29 -1.91 -4.21
C SER A 63 -7.33 -0.73 -4.23
N ILE A 64 -6.08 -1.02 -3.88
CA ILE A 64 -4.95 -0.09 -3.95
C ILE A 64 -3.92 -0.66 -4.92
N ARG A 65 -3.36 0.21 -5.75
CA ARG A 65 -2.28 -0.11 -6.69
C ARG A 65 -1.17 0.92 -6.53
N ILE A 66 0.05 0.46 -6.29
CA ILE A 66 1.24 1.31 -6.12
C ILE A 66 2.26 0.86 -7.15
N ARG A 67 2.67 1.77 -8.02
CA ARG A 67 3.71 1.54 -9.03
C ARG A 67 4.96 2.35 -8.68
N PHE A 68 6.09 1.65 -8.60
CA PHE A 68 7.38 2.22 -8.23
C PHE A 68 8.16 2.60 -9.49
N CYS A 69 9.03 3.61 -9.37
CA CYS A 69 10.03 3.92 -10.40
C CYS A 69 11.02 2.75 -10.56
N ASP A 70 11.40 2.42 -11.79
CA ASP A 70 12.33 1.32 -12.07
C ASP A 70 13.68 1.48 -11.33
N SER A 71 14.17 2.71 -11.20
CA SER A 71 15.40 3.02 -10.44
C SER A 71 15.30 2.63 -8.97
N TYR A 72 14.15 2.91 -8.35
CA TYR A 72 13.90 2.55 -6.96
C TYR A 72 13.83 1.03 -6.79
N VAL A 73 13.11 0.33 -7.70
CA VAL A 73 12.99 -1.13 -7.67
C VAL A 73 14.36 -1.81 -7.74
N ALA A 74 15.26 -1.29 -8.58
CA ALA A 74 16.61 -1.82 -8.74
C ALA A 74 17.47 -1.73 -7.46
N GLU A 75 17.21 -0.74 -6.61
CA GLU A 75 17.98 -0.49 -5.38
C GLU A 75 17.38 -1.20 -4.15
N GLN A 76 16.10 -1.57 -4.21
CA GLN A 76 15.36 -2.07 -3.05
C GLN A 76 15.18 -3.58 -3.06
N ASN A 77 16.02 -4.27 -2.28
CA ASN A 77 15.95 -5.73 -2.13
C ASN A 77 14.60 -6.25 -1.61
N TRP A 78 13.87 -5.46 -0.82
CA TRP A 78 12.60 -5.89 -0.23
C TRP A 78 11.47 -6.05 -1.25
N LEU A 79 11.53 -5.33 -2.37
CA LEU A 79 10.56 -5.45 -3.47
C LEU A 79 10.75 -6.76 -4.24
N ARG A 80 11.91 -7.42 -4.14
CA ARG A 80 12.22 -8.66 -4.86
C ARG A 80 11.99 -8.54 -6.38
N GLY A 81 12.18 -7.35 -6.94
CA GLY A 81 11.94 -7.04 -8.35
C GLY A 81 10.50 -6.67 -8.71
N ALA A 82 9.56 -6.65 -7.75
CA ALA A 82 8.20 -6.19 -7.99
C ALA A 82 8.19 -4.69 -8.31
N THR A 83 7.62 -4.34 -9.46
CA THR A 83 7.46 -2.94 -9.89
C THR A 83 6.10 -2.37 -9.52
N THR A 84 5.11 -3.24 -9.32
CA THR A 84 3.76 -2.86 -8.91
C THR A 84 3.31 -3.73 -7.76
N LEU A 85 2.89 -3.07 -6.68
CA LEU A 85 2.24 -3.72 -5.56
C LEU A 85 0.73 -3.45 -5.58
N VAL A 86 -0.05 -4.49 -5.34
CA VAL A 86 -1.51 -4.41 -5.28
C VAL A 86 -2.02 -4.97 -3.96
N GLY A 87 -3.07 -4.35 -3.45
CA GLY A 87 -3.78 -4.81 -2.27
C GLY A 87 -5.28 -4.65 -2.45
N ARG A 88 -6.04 -5.48 -1.74
CA ARG A 88 -7.50 -5.35 -1.65
C ARG A 88 -7.91 -5.26 -0.20
N TRP A 89 -8.86 -4.38 0.10
CA TRP A 89 -9.56 -4.39 1.38
C TRP A 89 -11.00 -4.79 1.14
N MET A 90 -11.52 -5.61 2.04
CA MET A 90 -12.96 -5.81 2.14
C MET A 90 -13.47 -4.81 3.16
N ASP A 91 -14.58 -4.15 2.87
CA ASP A 91 -15.20 -3.23 3.82
C ASP A 91 -15.40 -3.93 5.17
N ARG A 92 -14.91 -3.30 6.24
CA ARG A 92 -15.24 -3.72 7.61
C ARG A 92 -16.71 -3.35 7.84
N TYR A 93 -17.64 -4.26 7.50
CA TYR A 93 -19.03 -4.16 7.94
C TYR A 93 -19.06 -4.17 9.47
N THR A 94 -19.08 -2.97 10.07
CA THR A 94 -19.40 -2.85 11.48
C THR A 94 -20.93 -2.89 11.57
N MET A 95 -21.52 -4.08 11.61
CA MET A 95 -22.93 -4.20 12.01
C MET A 95 -23.04 -3.76 13.47
N ARG A 96 -23.40 -2.50 13.69
CA ARG A 96 -23.93 -2.06 14.98
C ARG A 96 -25.39 -2.47 15.04
N HIS A 97 -25.69 -3.48 15.87
CA HIS A 97 -27.02 -3.69 16.44
C HIS A 97 -27.34 -2.59 17.44
#